data_AF-A0AAD6GSA1-F1
#
_entry.id   AF-A0AAD6GSA1-F1
#
_cell.length_a   1.000
_cell.length_b   1.000
_cell.length_c   1.000
_cell.angle_alpha   90.00
_cell.angle_beta   90.00
_cell.angle_gamma   90.00
#
_symmetry.space_group_name_H-M   'P 1'
#
loop_
_entity.id
_entity.type
_entity.pdbx_description
1 polymer ?
#
loop_
_entity_poly.entity_id
_entity_poly.type
_entity_poly.pdbx_seq_one_letter_code
_entity_poly.pdbx_strand_id
1 'polypeptide(L)'
;MARYNEELGHSDKAFAIYEEIVRNYPNDYHAVLEMMIHFSKDKNSEDNLTGLDRRTQAFHEHHANEEYHQAIMALVSDNKTFDAIFESYQAAIVAAKERLAKATNESDTEEEIFHRTCQEVLMHNLAHLCRECREKGIYHRPMVTKGLVCAQHANGCFHKVLRDDSTAPTYLEQLDQLAAFKPIYVDNEERLATYPKEFIARFHAPQGDEQEVKDTLRTYIKRNIDILFGDDPLNGWQGYQGLAIYLMFAGQNADCLVAWLLIVSYDGM
;
A
#
# COMPACT_ATOMS: atom_id res chain seq x y z
N MET A 1 -21.84 -22.07 22.82
CA MET A 1 -20.64 -22.81 23.27
C MET A 1 -19.43 -21.90 23.46
N ALA A 2 -19.08 -21.05 22.48
CA ALA A 2 -17.97 -20.10 22.63
C ALA A 2 -18.15 -19.11 23.80
N ARG A 3 -19.26 -18.36 23.81
CA ARG A 3 -19.61 -17.44 24.92
C ARG A 3 -19.64 -18.10 26.31
N TYR A 4 -20.10 -19.35 26.39
CA TYR A 4 -20.10 -20.13 27.63
C TYR A 4 -18.67 -20.42 28.12
N ASN A 5 -17.71 -20.68 27.22
CA ASN A 5 -16.31 -20.83 27.60
C ASN A 5 -15.69 -19.50 28.04
N GLU A 6 -16.07 -18.39 27.42
CA GLU A 6 -15.61 -17.06 27.82
C GLU A 6 -16.10 -16.68 29.23
N GLU A 7 -17.38 -16.95 29.54
CA GLU A 7 -17.95 -16.74 30.89
C GLU A 7 -17.27 -17.59 31.98
N LEU A 8 -16.66 -18.71 31.60
CA LEU A 8 -15.86 -19.56 32.49
C LEU A 8 -14.38 -19.15 32.56
N GLY A 9 -13.98 -18.07 31.88
CA GLY A 9 -12.59 -17.61 31.80
C GLY A 9 -11.69 -18.46 30.89
N HIS A 10 -12.26 -19.36 30.09
CA HIS A 10 -11.53 -20.17 29.12
C HIS A 10 -11.40 -19.45 27.78
N SER A 11 -10.72 -18.30 27.79
CA SER A 11 -10.57 -17.41 26.63
C SER A 11 -10.04 -18.13 25.38
N ASP A 12 -8.97 -18.92 25.50
CA ASP A 12 -8.40 -19.68 24.37
C ASP A 12 -9.40 -20.66 23.73
N LYS A 13 -10.24 -21.31 24.53
CA LYS A 13 -11.25 -22.26 24.03
C LYS A 13 -12.40 -21.53 23.34
N ALA A 14 -12.81 -20.38 23.88
CA ALA A 14 -13.82 -19.55 23.24
C ALA A 14 -13.32 -19.06 21.88
N PHE A 15 -12.07 -18.59 21.82
CA PHE A 15 -11.43 -18.15 20.58
C PHE A 15 -11.33 -19.27 19.55
N ALA A 16 -10.82 -20.46 19.92
CA ALA A 16 -10.70 -21.59 18.99
C ALA A 16 -12.06 -21.97 18.36
N ILE A 17 -13.16 -21.86 19.13
CA ILE A 17 -14.51 -22.09 18.60
C ILE A 17 -14.91 -21.00 17.62
N TYR A 18 -14.62 -19.72 17.91
CA TYR A 18 -14.90 -18.63 16.97
C TYR A 18 -14.06 -18.73 15.69
N GLU A 19 -12.78 -19.09 15.80
CA GLU A 19 -11.90 -19.32 14.65
C GLU A 19 -12.43 -20.47 13.78
N GLU A 20 -12.85 -21.58 14.38
CA GLU A 20 -13.48 -22.68 13.66
C GLU A 20 -14.78 -22.22 12.96
N ILE A 21 -15.58 -21.37 13.60
CA ILE A 21 -16.78 -20.80 12.97
C ILE A 21 -16.39 -19.92 11.78
N VAL A 22 -15.44 -19.00 11.90
CA VAL A 22 -15.01 -18.12 10.80
C VAL A 22 -14.38 -18.91 9.66
N ARG A 23 -13.64 -19.98 9.97
CA ARG A 23 -13.07 -20.88 8.95
C ARG A 23 -14.14 -21.57 8.12
N ASN A 24 -15.27 -21.94 8.74
CA ASN A 24 -16.37 -22.64 8.07
C ASN A 24 -17.45 -21.70 7.51
N TYR A 25 -17.63 -20.52 8.12
CA TYR A 25 -18.66 -19.52 7.85
C TYR A 25 -18.06 -18.11 7.97
N PRO A 26 -17.26 -17.67 6.98
CA PRO A 26 -16.49 -16.44 7.08
C PRO A 26 -17.34 -15.16 7.08
N ASN A 27 -18.60 -15.26 6.65
CA ASN A 27 -19.61 -14.21 6.76
C ASN A 27 -20.37 -14.21 8.11
N ASP A 28 -20.02 -15.05 9.07
CA ASP A 28 -20.59 -15.00 10.42
C ASP A 28 -20.06 -13.76 11.16
N TYR A 29 -20.77 -12.65 10.98
CA TYR A 29 -20.45 -11.36 11.59
C TYR A 29 -20.27 -11.43 13.10
N HIS A 30 -21.03 -12.32 13.77
CA HIS A 30 -20.92 -12.46 15.21
C HIS A 30 -19.59 -13.12 15.58
N ALA A 31 -19.20 -14.19 14.90
CA ALA A 31 -17.91 -14.84 15.15
C ALA A 31 -16.73 -13.92 14.83
N VAL A 32 -16.77 -13.18 13.72
CA VAL A 32 -15.73 -12.20 13.37
C VAL A 32 -15.65 -11.08 14.41
N LEU A 33 -16.79 -10.55 14.87
CA LEU A 33 -16.84 -9.53 15.92
C LEU A 33 -16.24 -10.04 17.23
N GLU A 34 -16.63 -11.23 17.66
CA GLU A 34 -16.13 -11.82 18.90
C GLU A 34 -14.62 -12.12 18.81
N MET A 35 -14.10 -12.54 17.66
CA MET A 35 -12.65 -12.65 17.42
C MET A 35 -11.95 -11.30 17.57
N MET A 36 -12.49 -10.23 16.98
CA MET A 36 -11.91 -8.87 17.08
C MET A 36 -11.94 -8.33 18.51
N ILE A 37 -13.02 -8.58 19.25
CA ILE A 37 -13.11 -8.26 20.67
C ILE A 37 -12.05 -9.04 21.45
N HIS A 38 -11.85 -10.31 21.15
CA HIS A 38 -10.84 -11.14 21.78
C HIS A 38 -9.42 -10.59 21.55
N PHE A 39 -9.10 -10.24 20.31
CA PHE A 39 -7.81 -9.63 19.96
C PHE A 39 -7.55 -8.31 20.69
N SER A 40 -8.59 -7.52 20.97
CA SER A 40 -8.44 -6.28 21.74
C SER A 40 -8.10 -6.51 23.21
N LYS A 41 -8.49 -7.67 23.76
CA LYS A 41 -8.25 -8.07 25.16
C LYS A 41 -6.89 -8.76 25.33
N ASP A 42 -6.42 -9.48 24.32
CA ASP A 42 -5.23 -10.32 24.41
C ASP A 42 -4.10 -9.81 23.49
N LYS A 43 -3.40 -8.76 23.93
CA LYS A 43 -2.33 -8.11 23.16
C LYS A 43 -1.00 -8.89 23.11
N ASN A 44 -0.88 -10.02 23.79
CA ASN A 44 0.43 -10.59 24.14
C ASN A 44 0.64 -12.08 23.80
N SER A 45 -0.27 -12.76 23.10
CA SER A 45 -0.02 -14.14 22.67
C SER A 45 0.58 -14.16 21.26
N GLU A 46 1.91 -14.16 21.18
CA GLU A 46 2.64 -14.49 19.95
C GLU A 46 2.57 -16.01 19.72
N ASP A 47 2.34 -16.42 18.46
CA ASP A 47 2.49 -17.81 18.07
C ASP A 47 3.97 -18.16 17.91
N ASN A 48 4.42 -19.20 18.61
CA ASN A 48 5.80 -19.66 18.63
C ASN A 48 6.31 -20.15 17.26
N LEU A 49 5.41 -20.56 16.35
CA LEU A 49 5.79 -21.05 15.03
C LEU A 49 5.96 -19.91 14.02
N THR A 50 5.09 -18.90 14.10
CA THR A 50 5.04 -17.82 13.13
C THR A 50 5.71 -16.53 13.60
N GLY A 51 5.89 -16.36 14.91
CA GLY A 51 6.33 -15.13 15.55
C GLY A 51 5.31 -13.99 15.44
N LEU A 52 4.11 -14.26 14.93
CA LEU A 52 3.06 -13.27 14.74
C LEU A 52 2.10 -13.29 15.92
N ASP A 53 1.55 -12.13 16.28
CA ASP A 53 0.41 -12.10 17.17
C ASP A 53 -0.81 -12.73 16.46
N ARG A 54 -1.68 -13.37 17.24
CA ARG A 54 -2.85 -14.11 16.70
C ARG A 54 -3.74 -13.27 15.79
N ARG A 55 -3.84 -11.96 16.01
CA ARG A 55 -4.64 -11.07 15.15
C ARG A 55 -3.97 -10.91 13.79
N THR A 56 -2.68 -10.65 13.75
CA THR A 56 -1.90 -10.59 12.51
C THR A 56 -1.97 -11.91 11.74
N GLN A 57 -1.88 -13.04 12.44
CA GLN A 57 -2.04 -14.37 11.83
C GLN A 57 -3.42 -14.56 11.18
N ALA A 58 -4.51 -14.22 11.86
CA ALA A 58 -5.86 -14.34 11.30
C ALA A 58 -6.03 -13.54 9.99
N PHE A 59 -5.42 -12.34 9.89
CA PHE A 59 -5.44 -11.56 8.65
C PHE A 59 -4.64 -12.23 7.52
N HIS A 60 -3.55 -12.93 7.82
CA HIS A 60 -2.78 -13.69 6.82
C HIS A 60 -3.54 -14.92 6.35
N GLU A 61 -4.13 -15.68 7.28
CA GLU A 61 -4.91 -16.89 6.97
C GLU A 61 -6.13 -16.57 6.12
N HIS A 62 -6.77 -15.43 6.37
CA HIS A 62 -7.97 -15.01 5.66
C HIS A 62 -7.75 -13.91 4.62
N HIS A 63 -6.50 -13.65 4.20
CA HIS A 63 -6.18 -12.51 3.31
C HIS A 63 -7.01 -12.52 2.02
N ALA A 64 -7.25 -13.69 1.42
CA ALA A 64 -8.01 -13.84 0.18
C ALA A 64 -9.53 -14.04 0.41
N ASN A 65 -10.00 -14.05 1.66
CA ASN A 65 -11.39 -14.30 1.98
C ASN A 65 -12.19 -12.99 2.00
N GLU A 66 -12.92 -12.73 0.91
CA GLU A 66 -13.69 -11.49 0.75
C GLU A 66 -14.75 -11.33 1.85
N GLU A 67 -15.44 -12.40 2.21
CA GLU A 67 -16.51 -12.39 3.22
C GLU A 67 -15.98 -12.00 4.61
N TYR A 68 -14.80 -12.50 4.98
CA TYR A 68 -14.11 -12.12 6.21
C TYR A 68 -13.80 -10.61 6.25
N HIS A 69 -13.29 -10.07 5.15
CA HIS A 69 -12.96 -8.65 5.06
C HIS A 69 -14.19 -7.74 5.01
N GLN A 70 -15.26 -8.16 4.33
CA GLN A 70 -16.56 -7.48 4.38
C GLN A 70 -17.14 -7.48 5.81
N ALA A 71 -17.02 -8.60 6.53
CA ALA A 71 -17.45 -8.71 7.91
C ALA A 71 -16.68 -7.72 8.80
N ILE A 72 -15.35 -7.67 8.69
CA ILE A 72 -14.49 -6.70 9.40
C ILE A 72 -14.94 -5.26 9.11
N MET A 73 -15.11 -4.89 7.85
CA MET A 73 -15.51 -3.53 7.46
C MET A 73 -16.88 -3.16 8.04
N ALA A 74 -17.82 -4.12 8.10
CA ALA A 74 -19.14 -3.92 8.69
C ALA A 74 -19.10 -3.65 10.20
N LEU A 75 -18.04 -4.05 10.90
CA LEU A 75 -17.87 -3.77 12.34
C LEU A 75 -17.49 -2.30 12.62
N VAL A 76 -17.03 -1.57 11.60
CA VAL A 76 -16.59 -0.19 11.75
C VAL A 76 -17.79 0.72 11.93
N SER A 77 -18.00 1.16 13.16
CA SER A 77 -19.14 1.99 13.56
C SER A 77 -18.72 3.34 14.13
N ASP A 78 -17.46 3.50 14.52
CA ASP A 78 -16.89 4.71 15.08
C ASP A 78 -15.38 4.82 14.77
N ASN A 79 -14.76 5.95 15.14
CA ASN A 79 -13.32 6.16 14.94
C ASN A 79 -12.46 5.14 15.69
N LYS A 80 -12.92 4.63 16.84
CA LYS A 80 -12.13 3.72 17.68
C LYS A 80 -12.04 2.33 17.05
N THR A 81 -13.16 1.82 16.56
CA THR A 81 -13.27 0.55 15.82
C THR A 81 -12.54 0.64 14.48
N PHE A 82 -12.64 1.79 13.79
CA PHE A 82 -11.82 2.07 12.61
C PHE A 82 -10.32 1.97 12.92
N ASP A 83 -9.82 2.73 13.91
CA ASP A 83 -8.39 2.78 14.23
C ASP A 83 -7.87 1.38 14.58
N ALA A 84 -8.63 0.60 15.37
CA ALA A 84 -8.23 -0.77 15.74
C ALA A 84 -8.13 -1.71 14.52
N ILE A 85 -9.11 -1.66 13.61
CA ILE A 85 -9.11 -2.49 12.39
C ILE A 85 -7.99 -2.03 11.43
N PHE A 86 -7.82 -0.72 11.28
CA PHE A 86 -6.76 -0.13 10.46
C PHE A 86 -5.38 -0.56 10.93
N GLU A 87 -5.10 -0.46 12.23
CA GLU A 87 -3.84 -0.93 12.85
C GLU A 87 -3.63 -2.44 12.61
N SER A 88 -4.70 -3.23 12.57
CA SER A 88 -4.63 -4.68 12.31
C SER A 88 -4.21 -4.98 10.88
N TYR A 89 -4.79 -4.28 9.89
CA TYR A 89 -4.34 -4.37 8.50
C TYR A 89 -2.89 -3.93 8.34
N GLN A 90 -2.48 -2.82 8.99
CA GLN A 90 -1.10 -2.35 8.92
C GLN A 90 -0.10 -3.35 9.48
N ALA A 91 -0.38 -3.93 10.65
CA ALA A 91 0.46 -4.97 11.25
C ALA A 91 0.59 -6.18 10.31
N ALA A 92 -0.52 -6.63 9.72
CA ALA A 92 -0.54 -7.73 8.76
C ALA A 92 0.28 -7.43 7.48
N ILE A 93 0.18 -6.22 6.94
CA ILE A 93 0.95 -5.79 5.76
C ILE A 93 2.45 -5.73 6.07
N VAL A 94 2.84 -5.21 7.24
CA VAL A 94 4.25 -5.18 7.67
C VAL A 94 4.79 -6.59 7.81
N ALA A 95 4.07 -7.48 8.51
CA ALA A 95 4.46 -8.88 8.65
C ALA A 95 4.58 -9.60 7.30
N ALA A 96 3.66 -9.35 6.35
CA ALA A 96 3.74 -9.94 5.01
C ALA A 96 4.97 -9.43 4.24
N LYS A 97 5.32 -8.14 4.36
CA LYS A 97 6.51 -7.55 3.76
C LYS A 97 7.80 -8.13 4.35
N GLU A 98 7.87 -8.31 5.66
CA GLU A 98 9.04 -8.89 6.34
C GLU A 98 9.26 -10.34 5.91
N ARG A 99 8.19 -11.14 5.84
CA ARG A 99 8.28 -12.52 5.35
C ARG A 99 8.59 -12.63 3.87
N LEU A 100 8.05 -11.73 3.05
CA LEU A 100 8.41 -11.63 1.65
C LEU A 100 9.92 -11.40 1.49
N ALA A 101 10.48 -10.43 2.23
CA ALA A 101 11.91 -10.16 2.18
C ALA A 101 12.75 -11.36 2.65
N LYS A 102 12.28 -12.09 3.69
CA LYS A 102 12.93 -13.32 4.16
C LYS A 102 12.91 -14.42 3.09
N ALA A 103 11.77 -14.69 2.49
CA ALA A 103 11.61 -15.71 1.44
C ALA A 103 12.48 -15.43 0.23
N THR A 104 12.55 -14.16 -0.21
CA THR A 104 13.45 -13.73 -1.28
C THR A 104 14.92 -13.98 -0.93
N ASN A 105 15.34 -13.71 0.30
CA ASN A 105 16.71 -13.97 0.74
C ASN A 105 17.03 -15.48 0.82
N GLU A 106 16.03 -16.31 1.10
CA GLU A 106 16.14 -17.77 1.18
C GLU A 106 15.90 -18.45 -0.19
N SER A 107 15.60 -17.67 -1.23
CA SER A 107 15.17 -18.14 -2.56
C SER A 107 13.97 -19.09 -2.52
N ASP A 108 13.10 -18.96 -1.51
CA ASP A 108 11.86 -19.71 -1.41
C ASP A 108 10.77 -19.05 -2.28
N THR A 109 10.64 -19.56 -3.50
CA THR A 109 9.73 -18.98 -4.50
C THR A 109 8.25 -19.15 -4.11
N GLU A 110 7.89 -20.22 -3.42
CA GLU A 110 6.49 -20.45 -3.02
C GLU A 110 6.09 -19.48 -1.90
N GLU A 111 6.94 -19.34 -0.89
CA GLU A 111 6.71 -18.41 0.22
C GLU A 111 6.77 -16.94 -0.26
N GLU A 112 7.62 -16.63 -1.24
CA GLU A 112 7.66 -15.31 -1.87
C GLU A 112 6.35 -14.97 -2.59
N ILE A 113 5.84 -15.88 -3.43
CA ILE A 113 4.58 -15.67 -4.15
C ILE A 113 3.42 -15.51 -3.17
N PHE A 114 3.37 -16.36 -2.14
CA PHE A 114 2.33 -16.31 -1.12
C PHE A 114 2.33 -14.96 -0.39
N HIS A 115 3.46 -14.52 0.13
CA HIS A 115 3.52 -13.28 0.92
C HIS A 115 3.37 -12.02 0.07
N ARG A 116 3.80 -12.04 -1.19
CA ARG A 116 3.51 -10.97 -2.16
C ARG A 116 2.00 -10.83 -2.37
N THR A 117 1.32 -11.94 -2.65
CA THR A 117 -0.14 -11.96 -2.85
C THR A 117 -0.88 -11.51 -1.59
N CYS A 118 -0.46 -12.03 -0.42
CA CYS A 118 -1.01 -11.64 0.87
C CYS A 118 -0.89 -10.12 1.11
N GLN A 119 0.31 -9.55 0.88
CA GLN A 119 0.54 -8.12 1.01
C GLN A 119 -0.36 -7.29 0.09
N GLU A 120 -0.46 -7.65 -1.19
CA GLU A 120 -1.27 -6.94 -2.18
C GLU A 120 -2.76 -6.92 -1.80
N VAL A 121 -3.30 -8.08 -1.41
CA VAL A 121 -4.73 -8.20 -1.05
C VAL A 121 -5.03 -7.46 0.25
N LEU A 122 -4.15 -7.53 1.25
CA LEU A 122 -4.32 -6.78 2.50
C LEU A 122 -4.27 -5.27 2.26
N MET A 123 -3.37 -4.79 1.40
CA MET A 123 -3.29 -3.38 1.00
C MET A 123 -4.56 -2.93 0.26
N HIS A 124 -5.09 -3.77 -0.63
CA HIS A 124 -6.35 -3.51 -1.33
C HIS A 124 -7.52 -3.36 -0.34
N ASN A 125 -7.65 -4.29 0.60
CA ASN A 125 -8.72 -4.26 1.60
C ASN A 125 -8.58 -3.08 2.58
N LEU A 126 -7.36 -2.71 2.97
CA LEU A 126 -7.12 -1.51 3.75
C LEU A 126 -7.55 -0.23 3.00
N ALA A 127 -7.23 -0.14 1.70
CA ALA A 127 -7.68 0.98 0.87
C ALA A 127 -9.21 1.02 0.74
N HIS A 128 -9.85 -0.16 0.64
CA HIS A 128 -11.30 -0.28 0.60
C HIS A 128 -11.96 0.21 1.90
N LEU A 129 -11.46 -0.25 3.05
CA LEU A 129 -11.89 0.19 4.37
C LEU A 129 -11.84 1.72 4.50
N CYS A 130 -10.72 2.33 4.10
CA CYS A 130 -10.54 3.78 4.15
C CYS A 130 -11.56 4.53 3.28
N ARG A 131 -11.86 4.01 2.08
CA ARG A 131 -12.86 4.59 1.18
C ARG A 131 -14.25 4.54 1.81
N GLU A 132 -14.69 3.38 2.28
CA GLU A 132 -16.02 3.21 2.86
C GLU A 132 -16.23 4.09 4.10
N CYS A 133 -15.25 4.15 5.00
CA CYS A 133 -15.38 4.90 6.25
C CYS A 133 -15.41 6.41 6.00
N ARG A 134 -14.76 6.88 4.93
CA ARG A 134 -14.85 8.26 4.46
C ARG A 134 -16.24 8.58 3.91
N GLU A 135 -16.82 7.71 3.09
CA GLU A 135 -18.17 7.89 2.54
C GLU A 135 -19.24 7.91 3.63
N LYS A 136 -19.08 7.07 4.67
CA LYS A 136 -19.98 6.99 5.83
C LYS A 136 -19.79 8.14 6.83
N GLY A 137 -18.79 9.01 6.65
CA GLY A 137 -18.48 10.11 7.58
C GLY A 137 -18.02 9.65 8.96
N ILE A 138 -17.73 8.35 9.14
CA ILE A 138 -17.27 7.75 10.39
C ILE A 138 -15.87 8.25 10.72
N TYR A 139 -15.10 8.60 9.68
CA TYR A 139 -13.71 8.99 9.77
C TYR A 139 -13.48 10.43 9.27
N HIS A 140 -12.96 11.29 10.14
CA HIS A 140 -12.50 12.66 9.81
C HIS A 140 -10.99 12.86 10.02
N ARG A 141 -10.31 11.84 10.52
CA ARG A 141 -8.86 11.89 10.69
C ARG A 141 -8.24 11.72 9.29
N PRO A 142 -7.23 12.49 8.89
CA PRO A 142 -6.58 12.27 7.61
C PRO A 142 -5.57 11.11 7.77
N MET A 143 -6.03 9.84 7.82
CA MET A 143 -5.17 8.71 7.39
C MET A 143 -5.30 8.53 5.90
N VAL A 144 -4.78 9.54 5.26
CA VAL A 144 -4.00 9.31 4.08
C VAL A 144 -2.71 10.01 4.43
N THR A 145 -1.62 9.27 4.54
CA THR A 145 -0.34 9.93 4.63
C THR A 145 -0.29 10.93 3.50
N LYS A 146 0.06 12.18 3.79
CA LYS A 146 -0.23 13.32 2.89
C LYS A 146 0.17 13.02 1.44
N GLY A 147 1.21 12.19 1.24
CA GLY A 147 1.59 11.61 -0.04
C GLY A 147 0.49 10.87 -0.79
N LEU A 148 -0.26 9.93 -0.19
CA LEU A 148 -1.32 9.18 -0.89
C LEU A 148 -2.52 10.08 -1.27
N VAL A 149 -2.86 11.11 -0.48
CA VAL A 149 -3.94 12.07 -0.80
C VAL A 149 -3.46 12.98 -1.92
N CYS A 150 -2.20 13.42 -1.87
CA CYS A 150 -1.58 14.18 -2.95
C CYS A 150 -1.55 13.34 -4.24
N ALA A 151 -1.20 12.06 -4.17
CA ALA A 151 -1.18 11.17 -5.33
C ALA A 151 -2.59 10.94 -5.93
N GLN A 152 -3.59 10.67 -5.09
CA GLN A 152 -4.97 10.52 -5.55
C GLN A 152 -5.54 11.83 -6.12
N HIS A 153 -5.25 12.97 -5.48
CA HIS A 153 -5.66 14.28 -5.98
C HIS A 153 -4.97 14.61 -7.30
N ALA A 154 -3.67 14.38 -7.40
CA ALA A 154 -2.90 14.59 -8.61
C ALA A 154 -3.42 13.72 -9.77
N ASN A 155 -3.73 12.45 -9.51
CA ASN A 155 -4.31 11.56 -10.52
C ASN A 155 -5.69 12.07 -10.99
N GLY A 156 -6.52 12.54 -10.05
CA GLY A 156 -7.80 13.18 -10.36
C GLY A 156 -7.65 14.45 -11.22
N CYS A 157 -6.68 15.31 -10.89
CA CYS A 157 -6.37 16.51 -11.68
C CYS A 157 -5.89 16.14 -13.08
N PHE A 158 -4.96 15.19 -13.20
CA PHE A 158 -4.43 14.73 -14.48
C PHE A 158 -5.51 14.18 -15.41
N HIS A 159 -6.42 13.35 -14.89
CA HIS A 159 -7.55 12.86 -15.69
C HIS A 159 -8.47 13.97 -16.20
N LYS A 160 -8.62 15.06 -15.44
CA LYS A 160 -9.41 16.22 -15.87
C LYS A 160 -8.67 17.06 -16.91
N VAL A 161 -7.36 17.25 -16.74
CA VAL A 161 -6.48 17.87 -17.74
C VAL A 161 -6.62 17.17 -19.10
N LEU A 162 -6.63 15.83 -19.12
CA LEU A 162 -6.75 15.06 -20.36
C LEU A 162 -8.15 15.06 -20.99
N ARG A 163 -9.19 15.46 -20.25
CA ARG A 163 -10.59 15.34 -20.70
C ARG A 163 -11.12 16.61 -21.34
N ASP A 164 -10.63 17.77 -20.90
CA ASP A 164 -11.15 19.07 -21.33
C ASP A 164 -10.04 20.14 -21.34
N ASP A 165 -9.58 20.46 -22.55
CA ASP A 165 -8.54 21.46 -22.83
C ASP A 165 -8.88 22.85 -22.25
N SER A 166 -10.17 23.19 -22.14
CA SER A 166 -10.59 24.50 -21.60
C SER A 166 -10.38 24.62 -20.09
N THR A 167 -10.29 23.49 -19.39
CA THR A 167 -10.04 23.41 -17.94
C THR A 167 -8.63 22.95 -17.58
N ALA A 168 -7.86 22.50 -18.58
CA ALA A 168 -6.48 22.03 -18.41
C ALA A 168 -5.59 23.04 -17.65
N PRO A 169 -5.59 24.35 -17.94
CA PRO A 169 -4.74 25.31 -17.21
C PRO A 169 -5.02 25.32 -15.70
N THR A 170 -6.29 25.24 -15.30
CA THR A 170 -6.68 25.23 -13.88
C THR A 170 -6.20 23.98 -13.15
N TYR A 171 -6.29 22.81 -13.79
CA TYR A 171 -5.86 21.56 -13.17
C TYR A 171 -4.35 21.35 -13.22
N LEU A 172 -3.65 21.94 -14.20
CA LEU A 172 -2.18 22.02 -14.20
C LEU A 172 -1.68 22.90 -13.05
N GLU A 173 -2.30 24.07 -12.83
CA GLU A 173 -1.96 24.92 -11.69
C GLU A 173 -2.14 24.18 -10.35
N GLN A 174 -3.20 23.37 -10.22
CA GLN A 174 -3.38 22.51 -9.05
C GLN A 174 -2.30 21.44 -8.92
N LEU A 175 -1.86 20.84 -10.03
CA LEU A 175 -0.74 19.91 -10.03
C LEU A 175 0.56 20.59 -9.61
N ASP A 176 0.83 21.82 -10.04
CA ASP A 176 1.99 22.60 -9.61
C ASP A 176 1.97 22.92 -8.12
N GLN A 177 0.80 23.30 -7.59
CA GLN A 177 0.62 23.52 -6.15
C GLN A 177 0.88 22.25 -5.34
N LEU A 178 0.41 21.10 -5.84
CA LEU A 178 0.69 19.79 -5.24
C LEU A 178 2.18 19.41 -5.36
N ALA A 179 2.82 19.72 -6.48
CA ALA A 179 4.24 19.47 -6.72
C ALA A 179 5.17 20.31 -5.84
N ALA A 180 4.73 21.51 -5.46
CA ALA A 180 5.43 22.40 -4.53
C ALA A 180 5.27 21.99 -3.06
N PHE A 181 4.31 21.11 -2.74
CA PHE A 181 4.06 20.65 -1.39
C PHE A 181 5.17 19.72 -0.89
N LYS A 182 5.85 20.11 0.20
CA LYS A 182 6.88 19.29 0.85
C LYS A 182 6.31 18.56 2.08
N PRO A 183 6.24 17.22 2.09
CA PRO A 183 5.85 16.48 3.28
C PRO A 183 6.85 16.69 4.43
N ILE A 184 6.35 16.80 5.66
CA ILE A 184 7.17 17.03 6.88
C ILE A 184 7.78 15.72 7.41
N TYR A 185 7.24 14.56 6.99
CA TYR A 185 7.74 13.23 7.36
C TYR A 185 8.27 12.53 6.11
N VAL A 186 9.52 12.09 6.17
CA VAL A 186 10.26 11.46 5.08
C VAL A 186 10.54 10.02 5.48
N ASP A 187 9.59 9.13 5.25
CA ASP A 187 9.88 7.69 5.15
C ASP A 187 8.89 7.04 4.17
N ASN A 188 9.38 6.12 3.32
CA ASN A 188 8.73 5.31 2.26
C ASN A 188 7.70 5.97 1.32
N GLU A 189 7.29 7.22 1.56
CA GLU A 189 6.27 7.99 0.83
C GLU A 189 6.86 8.95 -0.20
N GLU A 190 8.19 8.99 -0.31
CA GLU A 190 8.88 9.92 -1.21
C GLU A 190 8.39 9.76 -2.65
N ARG A 191 8.09 8.52 -3.08
CA ARG A 191 7.51 8.22 -4.39
C ARG A 191 6.09 8.75 -4.56
N LEU A 192 5.24 8.66 -3.54
CA LEU A 192 3.86 9.17 -3.67
C LEU A 192 3.83 10.70 -3.83
N ALA A 193 4.83 11.38 -3.28
CA ALA A 193 5.01 12.82 -3.44
C ALA A 193 5.54 13.24 -4.83
N THR A 194 6.03 12.32 -5.67
CA THR A 194 6.55 12.66 -7.02
C THR A 194 5.47 12.64 -8.11
N TYR A 195 4.33 11.99 -7.87
CA TYR A 195 3.21 11.86 -8.82
C TYR A 195 2.75 13.17 -9.46
N PRO A 196 2.59 14.30 -8.74
CA PRO A 196 2.19 15.55 -9.37
C PRO A 196 3.13 15.98 -10.51
N LYS A 197 4.44 15.87 -10.30
CA LYS A 197 5.45 16.24 -11.31
C LYS A 197 5.52 15.24 -12.45
N GLU A 198 5.36 13.96 -12.15
CA GLU A 198 5.25 12.91 -13.16
C GLU A 198 4.08 13.17 -14.11
N PHE A 199 2.93 13.59 -13.58
CA PHE A 199 1.74 13.91 -14.39
C PHE A 199 1.88 15.21 -15.19
N ILE A 200 2.52 16.24 -14.64
CA ILE A 200 2.86 17.46 -15.40
C ILE A 200 3.75 17.09 -16.60
N ALA A 201 4.81 16.33 -16.37
CA ALA A 201 5.69 15.87 -17.45
C ALA A 201 4.94 15.03 -18.49
N ARG A 202 4.06 14.12 -18.04
CA ARG A 202 3.22 13.28 -18.93
C ARG A 202 2.31 14.11 -19.83
N PHE A 203 1.79 15.23 -19.32
CA PHE A 203 0.93 16.12 -20.08
C PHE A 203 1.71 16.86 -21.17
N HIS A 204 2.90 17.39 -20.84
CA HIS A 204 3.73 18.17 -21.74
C HIS A 204 4.48 17.33 -22.80
N ALA A 205 4.82 16.08 -22.48
CA ALA A 205 5.56 15.18 -23.39
C ALA A 205 4.92 15.03 -24.79
N PRO A 206 3.62 14.72 -24.96
CA PRO A 206 2.99 14.61 -26.28
C PRO A 206 2.82 15.95 -27.01
N GLN A 207 2.93 17.08 -26.31
CA GLN A 207 2.82 18.43 -26.90
C GLN A 207 4.14 18.92 -27.50
N GLY A 208 5.24 18.19 -27.28
CA GLY A 208 6.57 18.57 -27.76
C GLY A 208 7.28 19.57 -26.86
N ASP A 209 6.76 19.83 -25.65
CA ASP A 209 7.33 20.75 -24.67
C ASP A 209 8.52 20.13 -23.93
N GLU A 210 9.55 19.73 -24.67
CA GLU A 210 10.69 18.97 -24.12
C GLU A 210 11.42 19.68 -22.98
N GLN A 211 11.51 21.01 -23.04
CA GLN A 211 12.21 21.79 -22.03
C GLN A 211 11.48 21.73 -20.68
N GLU A 212 10.15 21.81 -20.71
CA GLU A 212 9.30 21.74 -19.51
C GLU A 212 9.37 20.36 -18.86
N VAL A 213 9.30 19.30 -19.68
CA VAL A 213 9.49 17.91 -19.24
C VAL A 213 10.86 17.73 -18.57
N LYS A 214 11.92 18.26 -19.21
CA LYS A 214 13.29 18.19 -18.68
C LYS A 214 13.40 18.93 -17.35
N ASP A 215 12.88 20.16 -17.25
CA ASP A 215 12.96 20.96 -16.03
C ASP A 215 12.17 20.31 -14.87
N THR A 216 10.98 19.78 -15.16
CA THR A 216 10.11 19.10 -14.18
C THR A 216 10.76 17.86 -13.58
N LEU A 217 11.41 17.03 -14.40
CA LEU A 217 11.96 15.73 -13.99
C LEU A 217 13.47 15.75 -13.67
N ARG A 218 14.18 16.86 -13.95
CA ARG A 218 15.65 16.96 -13.85
C ARG A 218 16.22 16.39 -12.56
N THR A 219 15.68 16.82 -11.41
CA THR A 219 16.22 16.42 -10.10
C THR A 219 16.07 14.93 -9.85
N TYR A 220 14.98 14.32 -10.32
CA TYR A 220 14.73 12.89 -10.14
C TYR A 220 15.57 12.03 -11.06
N ILE A 221 15.69 12.42 -12.34
CA ILE A 221 16.58 11.75 -13.29
C ILE A 221 18.03 11.83 -12.79
N LYS A 222 18.47 13.02 -12.35
CA LYS A 222 19.82 13.20 -11.80
C LYS A 222 20.08 12.28 -10.61
N ARG A 223 19.18 12.23 -9.62
CA ARG A 223 19.35 11.35 -8.46
C ARG A 223 19.52 9.88 -8.86
N ASN A 224 18.78 9.40 -9.86
CA ASN A 224 18.88 8.02 -10.30
C ASN A 224 20.17 7.75 -11.10
N ILE A 225 20.67 8.73 -11.86
CA ILE A 225 22.01 8.68 -12.46
C ILE A 225 23.07 8.62 -11.35
N ASP A 226 22.97 9.48 -10.33
CA ASP A 226 23.90 9.52 -9.21
C ASP A 226 23.95 8.18 -8.45
N ILE A 227 22.82 7.45 -8.37
CA ILE A 227 22.75 6.07 -7.85
C ILE A 227 23.56 5.11 -8.74
N LEU A 228 23.34 5.14 -10.06
CA LEU A 228 24.03 4.25 -11.01
C LEU A 228 25.55 4.42 -11.03
N PHE A 229 26.04 5.64 -10.81
CA PHE A 229 27.46 5.97 -10.77
C PHE A 229 28.02 6.08 -9.34
N GLY A 230 27.24 5.66 -8.34
CA GLY A 230 27.67 5.61 -6.95
C GLY A 230 28.65 4.46 -6.69
N ASP A 231 29.23 4.45 -5.49
CA ASP A 231 30.23 3.46 -5.08
C ASP A 231 29.64 2.08 -4.73
N ASP A 232 28.32 1.98 -4.62
CA ASP A 232 27.62 0.75 -4.26
C ASP A 232 26.99 0.09 -5.51
N PRO A 233 27.64 -0.93 -6.10
CA PRO A 233 27.12 -1.57 -7.29
C PRO A 233 25.79 -2.29 -7.05
N LEU A 234 25.42 -2.64 -5.82
CA LEU A 234 24.21 -3.41 -5.47
C LEU A 234 22.92 -2.60 -5.59
N ASN A 235 23.01 -1.26 -5.66
CA ASN A 235 21.84 -0.40 -5.79
C ASN A 235 21.56 0.01 -7.26
N GLY A 236 22.35 -0.49 -8.22
CA GLY A 236 22.21 -0.14 -9.63
C GLY A 236 20.81 -0.39 -10.19
N TRP A 237 20.16 -1.48 -9.77
CA TRP A 237 18.78 -1.79 -10.16
C TRP A 237 17.79 -0.70 -9.74
N GLN A 238 17.99 -0.03 -8.59
CA GLN A 238 17.14 1.07 -8.12
C GLN A 238 17.29 2.29 -9.02
N GLY A 239 18.53 2.61 -9.42
CA GLY A 239 18.83 3.67 -10.37
C GLY A 239 18.15 3.43 -11.72
N TYR A 240 18.28 2.22 -12.27
CA TYR A 240 17.61 1.86 -13.53
C TYR A 240 16.08 1.86 -13.40
N GLN A 241 15.53 1.37 -12.29
CA GLN A 241 14.09 1.39 -12.02
C GLN A 241 13.54 2.82 -11.98
N GLY A 242 14.21 3.74 -11.27
CA GLY A 242 13.80 5.14 -11.23
C GLY A 242 13.91 5.81 -12.60
N LEU A 243 15.00 5.58 -13.34
CA LEU A 243 15.13 6.08 -14.72
C LEU A 243 14.01 5.59 -15.62
N ALA A 244 13.69 4.30 -15.58
CA ALA A 244 12.63 3.73 -16.40
C ALA A 244 11.26 4.40 -16.12
N ILE A 245 10.94 4.64 -14.85
CA ILE A 245 9.73 5.35 -14.45
C ILE A 245 9.72 6.78 -15.00
N TYR A 246 10.76 7.59 -14.75
CA TYR A 246 10.75 8.99 -15.16
C TYR A 246 10.85 9.17 -16.68
N LEU A 247 11.57 8.30 -17.39
CA LEU A 247 11.63 8.31 -18.86
C LEU A 247 10.28 7.94 -19.49
N MET A 248 9.51 7.04 -18.88
CA MET A 248 8.13 6.76 -19.29
C MET A 248 7.25 8.02 -19.17
N PHE A 249 7.35 8.75 -18.07
CA PHE A 249 6.60 9.99 -17.89
C PHE A 249 7.07 11.11 -18.82
N ALA A 250 8.35 11.13 -19.18
CA ALA A 250 8.93 12.04 -20.16
C ALA A 250 8.59 11.70 -21.63
N GLY A 251 7.90 10.59 -21.90
CA GLY A 251 7.61 10.12 -23.26
C GLY A 251 8.81 9.52 -24.00
N GLN A 252 9.94 9.28 -23.32
CA GLN A 252 11.16 8.71 -23.89
C GLN A 252 11.08 7.18 -23.92
N ASN A 253 10.17 6.63 -24.73
CA ASN A 253 9.82 5.21 -24.70
C ASN A 253 11.00 4.26 -25.01
N ALA A 254 11.90 4.65 -25.92
CA ALA A 254 13.06 3.83 -26.27
C ALA A 254 14.04 3.73 -25.10
N ASP A 255 14.41 4.87 -24.50
CA ASP A 255 15.33 4.92 -23.37
C ASP A 255 14.73 4.29 -22.11
N CYS A 256 13.41 4.46 -21.91
CA CYS A 256 12.65 3.77 -20.87
C CYS A 256 12.77 2.25 -21.00
N LEU A 257 12.56 1.71 -22.21
CA LEU A 257 12.66 0.27 -22.46
C LEU A 257 14.08 -0.25 -22.19
N VAL A 258 15.11 0.51 -22.61
CA VAL A 258 16.51 0.18 -22.32
C VAL A 258 16.75 0.14 -20.80
N ALA A 259 16.27 1.14 -20.05
CA ALA A 259 16.39 1.16 -18.60
C ALA A 259 15.70 -0.05 -17.95
N TRP A 260 14.50 -0.44 -18.40
CA TRP A 260 13.81 -1.65 -17.91
C TRP A 260 14.62 -2.94 -18.16
N LEU A 261 15.23 -3.09 -19.34
CA LEU A 261 16.03 -4.28 -19.69
C LEU A 261 17.31 -4.40 -18.85
N LEU A 262 17.89 -3.27 -18.44
CA LEU A 262 19.09 -3.23 -17.61
C LEU A 262 18.83 -3.61 -16.15
N ILE A 263 17.57 -3.53 -15.69
CA ILE A 263 17.16 -4.07 -14.38
C ILE A 263 17.23 -5.61 -14.42
N VAL A 264 16.59 -6.22 -15.42
CA VAL A 264 16.48 -7.69 -15.56
C VAL A 264 17.85 -8.35 -15.77
N SER A 265 18.79 -7.63 -16.38
CA SER A 265 20.15 -8.14 -16.62
C SER A 265 21.00 -8.19 -15.34
N TYR A 266 20.55 -7.55 -14.25
CA TYR A 266 21.25 -7.49 -12.97
C TYR A 266 20.94 -8.70 -12.06
N ASP A 267 19.74 -9.29 -12.16
CA ASP A 267 19.32 -10.48 -11.37
C ASP A 267 20.01 -11.80 -11.78
N GLY A 268 20.92 -11.76 -12.76
CA GLY A 268 21.60 -12.92 -13.34
C GLY A 268 23.10 -13.04 -13.06
N MET A 269 23.68 -12.20 -12.19
CA MET A 269 25.07 -12.28 -11.71
C MET A 269 25.12 -12.43 -10.20
#